data_AF-A0A6M0FX22-F1
#
_entry.id   AF-A0A6M0FX22-F1
#
_cell.length_a   1.000
_cell.length_b   1.000
_cell.length_c   1.000
_cell.angle_alpha   90.00
_cell.angle_beta   90.00
_cell.angle_gamma   90.00
#
_symmetry.space_group_name_H-M   'P 1'
#
loop_
_entity.id
_entity.type
_entity.pdbx_description
1 polymer ?
#
loop_
_entity_poly.entity_id
_entity_poly.type
_entity_poly.pdbx_seq_one_letter_code
_entity_poly.pdbx_strand_id
1 'polypeptide(L)'
;MPNNRYPDNWSEIATAIKESAKWRCSKCGLQCIRPGEDTSHLSHSERMAKTLTVHHYNRIPEDNRPENLVALCTGCHLAYHQGGLSNVSPGQLSLL
;
A
#
# COMPACT_ATOMS: atom_id res chain seq x y z
N MET A 1 24.01 11.97 6.66
CA MET A 1 23.75 10.78 5.83
C MET A 1 22.24 10.65 5.68
N PRO A 2 21.65 10.49 4.48
CA PRO A 2 20.23 10.25 4.39
C PRO A 2 19.95 8.89 5.01
N ASN A 3 19.10 8.88 6.03
CA ASN A 3 18.74 7.69 6.80
C ASN A 3 17.76 6.86 5.97
N ASN A 4 18.23 6.24 4.88
CA ASN A 4 17.40 5.35 4.06
C ASN A 4 17.16 4.07 4.87
N ARG A 5 16.01 4.03 5.56
CA ARG A 5 15.60 2.90 6.39
C ARG A 5 15.25 1.65 5.59
N TYR A 6 15.14 1.79 4.26
CA TYR A 6 14.89 0.70 3.34
C TYR A 6 16.19 0.31 2.63
N PRO A 7 16.36 -0.97 2.28
CA PRO A 7 17.48 -1.39 1.45
C PRO A 7 17.32 -0.86 0.02
N ASP A 8 18.43 -0.73 -0.71
CA ASP A 8 18.44 -0.20 -2.09
C ASP A 8 17.58 -1.05 -3.06
N ASN A 9 17.46 -2.35 -2.79
CA ASN A 9 16.65 -3.28 -3.59
C ASN A 9 15.18 -3.37 -3.15
N TRP A 10 14.69 -2.46 -2.29
CA TRP A 10 13.30 -2.48 -1.82
C TRP A 10 12.28 -2.55 -2.97
N SER A 11 12.51 -1.86 -4.09
CA SER A 11 11.63 -1.89 -5.25
C SER A 11 11.45 -3.30 -5.84
N GLU A 12 12.53 -4.10 -5.85
CA GLU A 12 12.50 -5.48 -6.32
C GLU A 12 11.73 -6.37 -5.35
N ILE A 13 12.03 -6.25 -4.05
CA ILE A 13 11.34 -6.99 -2.98
C ILE A 13 9.83 -6.69 -3.03
N ALA A 14 9.46 -5.42 -3.07
CA ALA A 14 8.07 -5.00 -3.11
C ALA A 14 7.36 -5.49 -4.37
N THR A 15 8.05 -5.53 -5.52
CA THR A 15 7.50 -6.06 -6.77
C THR A 15 7.25 -7.57 -6.66
N ALA A 16 8.23 -8.34 -6.16
CA ALA A 16 8.10 -9.78 -5.97
C ALA A 16 6.92 -10.15 -5.04
N ILE A 17 6.73 -9.39 -3.94
CA ILE A 17 5.58 -9.59 -3.05
C ILE A 17 4.26 -9.29 -3.78
N LYS A 18 4.15 -8.20 -4.55
CA LYS A 18 2.95 -7.86 -5.32
C LYS A 18 2.64 -8.90 -6.42
N GLU A 19 3.67 -9.42 -7.08
CA GLU A 19 3.56 -10.48 -8.09
C GLU A 19 3.07 -11.79 -7.47
N SER A 20 3.64 -12.19 -6.32
CA SER A 20 3.19 -13.39 -5.59
C SER A 20 1.72 -13.29 -5.18
N ALA A 21 1.25 -12.09 -4.86
CA ALA A 21 -0.14 -11.79 -4.54
C ALA A 21 -1.03 -11.61 -5.80
N LYS A 22 -0.49 -11.82 -7.01
CA LYS A 22 -1.18 -11.62 -8.30
C LYS A 22 -1.82 -10.23 -8.43
N TRP A 23 -1.17 -9.24 -7.83
CA TRP A 23 -1.67 -7.87 -7.76
C TRP A 23 -3.04 -7.72 -7.09
N ARG A 24 -3.39 -8.63 -6.17
CA ARG A 24 -4.62 -8.58 -5.39
C ARG A 24 -4.30 -8.27 -3.93
N CYS A 25 -5.14 -7.45 -3.30
CA CYS A 25 -5.05 -7.19 -1.88
C CYS A 25 -5.21 -8.50 -1.10
N SER A 26 -4.23 -8.86 -0.28
CA SER A 26 -4.25 -10.11 0.50
C SER A 26 -5.29 -10.09 1.64
N LYS A 27 -5.81 -8.91 2.01
CA LYS A 27 -6.87 -8.77 3.02
C LYS A 27 -8.28 -8.86 2.43
N CYS A 28 -8.59 -8.02 1.44
CA CYS A 28 -9.96 -7.87 0.91
C CYS A 28 -10.17 -8.48 -0.48
N GLY A 29 -9.12 -9.01 -1.12
CA GLY A 29 -9.21 -9.65 -2.45
C GLY A 29 -9.36 -8.68 -3.63
N LEU A 30 -9.44 -7.36 -3.38
CA LEU A 30 -9.56 -6.34 -4.42
C LEU A 30 -8.43 -6.49 -5.46
N GLN A 31 -8.80 -6.58 -6.73
CA GLN A 31 -7.85 -6.47 -7.84
C GLN A 31 -7.34 -5.03 -7.93
N CYS A 32 -6.06 -4.87 -7.68
CA CYS A 32 -5.34 -3.61 -7.85
C CYS A 32 -4.74 -3.51 -9.26
N ILE A 33 -4.33 -2.30 -9.62
CA ILE A 33 -3.75 -1.99 -10.94
C ILE A 33 -2.42 -2.71 -11.11
N ARG A 34 -2.26 -3.44 -12.23
CA ARG A 34 -1.00 -4.07 -12.62
C ARG A 34 -0.10 -3.11 -13.42
N PRO A 35 1.22 -3.35 -13.46
CA PRO A 35 2.12 -2.65 -14.36
C PRO A 35 1.65 -2.84 -15.80
N GLY A 36 1.60 -1.74 -16.56
CA GLY A 36 1.18 -1.74 -17.97
C GLY A 36 -0.33 -1.82 -18.21
N GLU A 37 -1.16 -1.87 -17.16
CA GLU A 37 -2.62 -1.80 -17.34
C GLU A 37 -3.06 -0.38 -17.75
N ASP A 38 -3.97 -0.28 -18.73
CA ASP A 38 -4.54 1.01 -19.12
C ASP A 38 -5.46 1.53 -17.99
N THR A 39 -5.13 2.71 -17.48
CA THR A 39 -5.87 3.37 -16.39
C THR A 39 -6.46 4.71 -16.80
N SER A 40 -6.49 5.00 -18.12
CA SER A 40 -7.08 6.22 -18.67
C SER A 40 -8.56 6.39 -18.32
N HIS A 41 -9.28 5.28 -18.18
CA HIS A 41 -10.68 5.24 -17.80
C HIS A 41 -10.94 5.47 -16.31
N LEU A 42 -9.91 5.46 -15.46
CA LEU A 42 -10.03 5.67 -14.03
C LEU A 42 -9.84 7.14 -13.67
N SER A 43 -10.58 7.61 -12.68
CA SER A 43 -10.26 8.88 -12.01
C SER A 43 -8.98 8.77 -11.17
N HIS A 44 -8.46 9.91 -10.73
CA HIS A 44 -7.29 9.94 -9.84
C HIS A 44 -7.55 9.21 -8.52
N SER A 45 -8.73 9.41 -7.91
CA SER A 45 -9.10 8.76 -6.65
C SER A 45 -9.24 7.25 -6.81
N GLU A 46 -9.80 6.77 -7.92
CA GLU A 46 -9.88 5.34 -8.22
C GLU A 46 -8.50 4.72 -8.40
N ARG A 47 -7.59 5.39 -9.11
CA ARG A 47 -6.19 4.95 -9.22
C ARG A 47 -5.54 4.84 -7.85
N MET A 48 -5.67 5.86 -7.00
CA MET A 48 -5.14 5.83 -5.63
C MET A 48 -5.73 4.69 -4.80
N ALA A 49 -7.05 4.48 -4.85
CA ALA A 49 -7.71 3.41 -4.12
C ALA A 49 -7.28 2.01 -4.59
N LYS A 50 -6.99 1.87 -5.90
CA LYS A 50 -6.55 0.63 -6.54
C LYS A 50 -5.03 0.47 -6.62
N THR A 51 -4.25 1.33 -5.98
CA THR A 51 -2.80 1.12 -5.81
C THR A 51 -2.55 0.00 -4.81
N LEU A 52 -1.67 -0.94 -5.17
CA LEU A 52 -1.19 -2.00 -4.29
C LEU A 52 0.14 -1.58 -3.62
N THR A 53 0.15 -1.60 -2.30
CA THR A 53 1.32 -1.31 -1.46
C THR A 53 1.77 -2.58 -0.73
N VAL A 54 2.98 -2.55 -0.17
CA VAL A 54 3.50 -3.62 0.70
C VAL A 54 3.61 -3.05 2.11
N HIS A 55 3.11 -3.79 3.09
CA HIS A 55 3.12 -3.44 4.51
C HIS A 55 4.00 -4.43 5.29
N HIS A 56 4.77 -3.92 6.25
CA HIS A 56 5.47 -4.71 7.25
C HIS A 56 4.55 -4.97 8.44
N TYR A 57 4.24 -6.23 8.75
CA TYR A 57 3.38 -6.57 9.90
C TYR A 57 3.92 -6.02 11.21
N ASN A 58 5.24 -6.11 11.43
CA ASN A 58 5.90 -5.59 12.62
C ASN A 58 6.24 -4.09 12.57
N ARG A 59 5.95 -3.40 11.46
CA ARG A 59 6.25 -1.97 11.24
C ARG A 59 7.74 -1.60 11.32
N ILE A 60 8.63 -2.55 11.06
CA ILE A 60 10.09 -2.34 10.98
C ILE A 60 10.50 -2.38 9.50
N PRO A 61 10.74 -1.22 8.86
CA PRO A 61 11.18 -1.10 7.45
C PRO A 61 12.38 -1.98 7.07
N GLU A 62 13.26 -2.22 8.04
CA GLU A 62 14.49 -2.99 7.87
C GLU A 62 14.22 -4.52 7.79
N ASP A 63 13.09 -5.01 8.32
CA ASP A 63 12.75 -6.43 8.37
C ASP A 63 11.96 -6.88 7.13
N ASN A 64 12.70 -7.19 6.06
CA ASN A 64 12.14 -7.52 4.75
C ASN A 64 11.94 -9.03 4.52
N ARG A 65 11.88 -9.84 5.58
CA ARG A 65 11.57 -11.25 5.46
C ARG A 65 10.17 -11.44 4.84
N PRO A 66 9.97 -12.33 3.86
CA PRO A 66 8.69 -12.47 3.17
C PRO A 66 7.50 -12.69 4.09
N GLU A 67 7.68 -13.42 5.19
CA GLU A 67 6.64 -13.67 6.20
C GLU A 67 6.20 -12.41 6.96
N ASN A 68 7.01 -11.35 6.95
CA ASN A 68 6.69 -10.06 7.56
C ASN A 68 6.05 -9.07 6.56
N LEU A 69 6.00 -9.40 5.28
CA LEU A 69 5.50 -8.52 4.22
C LEU A 69 4.13 -8.96 3.72
N VAL A 70 3.23 -8.00 3.49
CA VAL A 70 1.89 -8.27 2.94
C VAL A 70 1.49 -7.23 1.90
N ALA A 71 0.91 -7.68 0.78
CA ALA A 71 0.39 -6.81 -0.26
C ALA A 71 -1.03 -6.33 0.07
N LEU A 72 -1.25 -5.02 0.19
CA LEU A 72 -2.53 -4.43 0.57
C LEU A 72 -2.93 -3.30 -0.37
N CYS A 73 -4.24 -3.13 -0.63
CA CYS A 73 -4.73 -1.91 -1.28
C CYS A 73 -4.58 -0.71 -0.34
N THR A 74 -4.57 0.51 -0.87
CA THR A 74 -4.45 1.75 -0.07
C THR A 74 -5.37 1.79 1.14
N GLY A 75 -6.65 1.43 0.98
CA GLY A 75 -7.61 1.42 2.10
C GLY A 75 -7.25 0.41 3.20
N CYS A 76 -6.88 -0.82 2.82
CA CYS A 76 -6.48 -1.83 3.78
C CYS A 76 -5.13 -1.51 4.44
N HIS A 77 -4.18 -0.98 3.67
CA HIS A 77 -2.89 -0.52 4.16
C HIS A 77 -3.06 0.57 5.23
N LEU A 78 -3.87 1.60 4.95
CA LEU A 78 -4.18 2.65 5.92
C LEU A 78 -4.90 2.10 7.16
N ALA A 79 -5.80 1.12 7.00
CA ALA A 79 -6.47 0.48 8.14
C ALA A 79 -5.48 -0.25 9.06
N TYR A 80 -4.42 -0.85 8.51
CA TYR A 80 -3.34 -1.47 9.31
C TYR A 80 -2.50 -0.41 10.05
N HIS A 81 -2.25 0.75 9.42
CA HIS A 81 -1.54 1.86 10.06
C HIS A 81 -2.36 2.56 11.15
N GLN A 82 -3.69 2.65 11.00
CA GLN A 82 -4.63 3.40 11.86
C GLN A 82 -4.67 3.00 13.34
N GLY A 83 -3.94 1.98 13.80
CA GLY A 83 -3.65 1.75 15.22
C GLY A 83 -2.79 2.85 15.89
N GLY A 84 -2.85 4.11 15.43
CA GLY A 84 -2.01 5.21 15.88
C GLY A 84 -2.38 6.61 15.36
N LEU A 85 -3.67 6.99 15.41
CA LEU A 85 -4.27 8.32 15.11
C LEU A 85 -4.85 8.49 13.69
N SER A 86 -6.17 8.62 13.59
CA SER A 86 -6.83 9.29 12.47
C SER A 86 -7.09 10.76 12.83
N ASN A 87 -6.46 11.71 12.14
CA ASN A 87 -6.63 13.16 12.36
C ASN A 87 -7.80 13.77 11.57
N VAL A 88 -8.94 13.07 11.47
CA VAL A 88 -10.14 13.68 10.89
C VAL A 88 -11.00 14.20 12.03
N SER A 89 -10.78 15.46 12.40
CA SER A 89 -11.70 16.19 13.26
C SER A 89 -13.04 16.39 12.53
N PRO A 90 -14.20 16.21 13.18
CA PRO A 90 -15.50 16.51 12.59
C PRO A 90 -15.55 17.98 12.17
N GLY A 91 -15.45 18.26 10.86
CA GLY A 91 -15.36 19.60 10.30
C GLY A 91 -14.52 19.71 9.03
N GLN A 92 -13.65 18.73 8.76
CA GLN A 92 -12.78 18.74 7.58
C GLN A 92 -13.49 18.32 6.27
N LEU A 93 -14.80 18.05 6.32
CA LEU A 93 -15.63 17.63 5.17
C LEU A 93 -16.82 18.57 4.95
N SER A 94 -16.68 19.87 5.24
CA SER A 94 -17.63 20.86 4.71
C SER A 94 -17.23 21.21 3.28
N LEU A 95 -18.03 20.72 2.31
CA LEU A 95 -18.06 21.29 0.97
C LEU A 95 -18.84 22.61 1.07
N LEU A 96 -18.13 23.74 1.05
CA LEU A 96 -18.70 25.04 0.70
C LEU A 96 -18.72 25.19 -0.81
#